data_AF-A0A9P5NCZ3-F1
#
_entry.id   AF-A0A9P5NCZ3-F1
#
_cell.length_a   1.000
_cell.length_b   1.000
_cell.length_c   1.000
_cell.angle_alpha   90.00
_cell.angle_beta   90.00
_cell.angle_gamma   90.00
#
_symmetry.space_group_name_H-M   'P 1'
#
loop_
_entity.id
_entity.type
_entity.pdbx_description
1 polymer ?
#
loop_
_entity_poly.entity_id
_entity_poly.type
_entity_poly.pdbx_seq_one_letter_code
_entity_poly.pdbx_strand_id
1 'polypeptide(L)'
;MQGNMKGKVAKPPGKAGRKNCGGFNLEKALGWDEEKYNMLTKCVNELATEKLDVKKCFSKQKPEIVQNVIQIVMRKLKIFDVYVSDWPVHEALKLRLKYTSEIARKQAK
;
A
#
# COMPACT_ATOMS: atom_id res chain seq x y z
N MET A 1 -22.28 -7.50 19.00
CA MET A 1 -22.50 -6.09 18.60
C MET A 1 -21.67 -5.81 17.35
N GLN A 2 -22.21 -6.05 16.14
CA GLN A 2 -21.50 -5.70 14.89
C GLN A 2 -21.88 -4.27 14.50
N GLY A 3 -20.99 -3.34 14.81
CA GLY A 3 -21.09 -1.94 14.39
C GLY A 3 -21.04 -1.84 12.88
N ASN A 4 -22.15 -1.38 12.31
CA ASN A 4 -22.35 -1.13 10.90
C ASN A 4 -21.54 0.13 10.50
N MET A 5 -20.27 -0.01 10.08
CA MET A 5 -19.48 1.10 9.52
C MET A 5 -19.93 1.42 8.08
N LYS A 6 -21.13 2.01 7.95
CA LYS A 6 -21.70 2.45 6.67
C LYS A 6 -21.00 3.75 6.25
N GLY A 7 -20.06 3.68 5.31
CA GLY A 7 -19.44 4.86 4.68
C GLY A 7 -17.98 4.70 4.29
N LYS A 8 -17.29 3.68 4.80
CA LYS A 8 -15.87 3.46 4.50
C LYS A 8 -15.71 2.57 3.27
N VAL A 9 -14.78 2.92 2.39
CA VAL A 9 -14.48 2.10 1.21
C VAL A 9 -13.81 0.81 1.68
N ALA A 10 -14.49 -0.32 1.48
CA ALA A 10 -13.98 -1.65 1.79
C ALA A 10 -12.98 -2.11 0.73
N LYS A 11 -12.06 -2.98 1.14
CA LYS A 11 -11.07 -3.58 0.23
C LYS A 11 -11.79 -4.45 -0.81
N PRO A 12 -11.56 -4.25 -2.12
CA PRO A 12 -12.14 -5.11 -3.13
C PRO A 12 -11.52 -6.53 -3.08
N PRO A 13 -12.28 -7.58 -3.44
CA PRO A 13 -11.76 -8.93 -3.53
C PRO A 13 -10.67 -9.00 -4.62
N GLY A 14 -9.45 -9.42 -4.23
CA GLY A 14 -8.29 -9.52 -5.12
C GLY A 14 -6.99 -8.99 -4.51
N LYS A 15 -5.88 -9.08 -5.25
CA LYS A 15 -4.59 -8.46 -4.88
C LYS A 15 -4.32 -7.27 -5.77
N ALA A 16 -3.89 -6.15 -5.20
CA ALA A 16 -3.51 -5.00 -6.01
C ALA A 16 -2.31 -5.34 -6.92
N GLY A 17 -2.41 -5.01 -8.22
CA GLY A 17 -1.27 -5.06 -9.15
C GLY A 17 -1.15 -6.24 -10.11
N ARG A 18 -2.08 -7.20 -10.13
CA ARG A 18 -2.11 -8.25 -11.18
C ARG A 18 -3.29 -8.06 -12.14
N LYS A 19 -3.08 -7.30 -13.22
CA LYS A 19 -4.08 -7.14 -14.29
C LYS A 19 -4.53 -8.46 -14.95
N ASN A 20 -3.76 -9.54 -14.84
CA ASN A 20 -4.01 -10.79 -15.60
C ASN A 20 -4.20 -12.06 -14.72
N CYS A 21 -4.48 -11.90 -13.42
CA CYS A 21 -4.59 -13.03 -12.47
C CYS A 21 -5.56 -12.71 -11.32
N GLY A 22 -6.68 -12.03 -11.60
CA GLY A 22 -7.69 -11.67 -10.58
C GLY A 22 -7.23 -10.60 -9.60
N GLY A 23 -6.27 -9.74 -9.99
CA GLY A 23 -5.90 -8.56 -9.23
C GLY A 23 -6.63 -7.32 -9.73
N PHE A 24 -6.86 -6.37 -8.83
CA PHE A 24 -7.42 -5.06 -9.19
C PHE A 24 -6.30 -4.02 -9.32
N ASN A 25 -6.57 -2.94 -10.05
CA ASN A 25 -5.64 -1.82 -10.14
C ASN A 25 -5.87 -0.90 -8.93
N LEU A 26 -4.83 -0.65 -8.13
CA LEU A 26 -4.98 0.09 -6.88
C LEU A 26 -5.49 1.51 -7.12
N GLU A 27 -4.93 2.17 -8.13
CA GLU A 27 -5.36 3.50 -8.56
C GLU A 27 -6.86 3.54 -8.94
N LYS A 28 -7.32 2.60 -9.78
CA LYS A 28 -8.75 2.49 -10.12
C LYS A 28 -9.64 2.15 -8.93
N ALA A 29 -9.15 1.32 -8.00
CA ALA A 29 -9.92 0.94 -6.82
C ALA A 29 -10.01 2.06 -5.78
N LEU A 30 -9.00 2.93 -5.73
CA LEU A 30 -9.02 4.13 -4.90
C LEU A 30 -9.81 5.27 -5.57
N GLY A 31 -9.93 5.25 -6.90
CA GLY A 31 -10.56 6.34 -7.66
C GLY A 31 -9.80 7.65 -7.50
N TRP A 32 -8.50 7.58 -7.24
CA TRP A 32 -7.66 8.77 -7.07
C TRP A 32 -7.10 9.24 -8.39
N ASP A 33 -6.95 10.55 -8.51
CA ASP A 33 -6.19 11.19 -9.58
C ASP A 33 -4.73 10.74 -9.55
N GLU A 34 -4.10 10.75 -10.72
CA GLU A 34 -2.70 10.36 -10.90
C GLU A 34 -1.78 11.13 -9.94
N GLU A 35 -2.04 12.42 -9.70
CA GLU A 35 -1.26 13.24 -8.76
C GLU A 35 -1.35 12.72 -7.31
N LYS A 36 -2.56 12.40 -6.82
CA LYS A 36 -2.76 11.84 -5.47
C LYS A 36 -2.11 10.47 -5.35
N TYR A 37 -2.27 9.64 -6.39
CA TYR A 37 -1.67 8.33 -6.44
C TYR A 37 -0.13 8.40 -6.47
N ASN A 38 0.43 9.31 -7.25
CA ASN A 38 1.87 9.53 -7.32
C ASN A 38 2.41 10.05 -5.98
N MET A 39 1.70 10.95 -5.31
CA MET A 39 2.06 11.44 -3.97
C MET A 39 2.08 10.33 -2.92
N LEU A 40 1.07 9.44 -2.94
CA LEU A 40 1.05 8.22 -2.13
C LEU A 40 2.25 7.34 -2.43
N THR A 41 2.47 7.03 -3.70
CA THR A 41 3.53 6.11 -4.14
C THR A 41 4.90 6.64 -3.78
N LYS A 42 5.12 7.97 -3.91
CA LYS A 42 6.33 8.67 -3.53
C LYS A 42 6.55 8.63 -2.02
N CYS A 43 5.54 8.97 -1.22
CA CYS A 43 5.63 8.88 0.24
C CYS A 43 5.90 7.46 0.73
N VAL A 44 5.17 6.48 0.19
CA VAL A 44 5.38 5.06 0.49
C VAL A 44 6.79 4.65 0.10
N ASN A 45 7.31 5.11 -1.04
CA ASN A 45 8.67 4.78 -1.47
C ASN A 45 9.75 5.39 -0.58
N GLU A 46 9.62 6.68 -0.24
CA GLU A 46 10.56 7.37 0.65
C GLU A 46 10.58 6.70 2.02
N LEU A 47 9.41 6.48 2.62
CA LEU A 47 9.28 5.79 3.91
C LEU A 47 9.73 4.34 3.83
N ALA A 48 9.45 3.64 2.72
CA ALA A 48 9.90 2.28 2.55
C ALA A 48 11.42 2.17 2.36
N THR A 49 12.08 3.20 1.84
CA THR A 49 13.54 3.23 1.69
C THR A 49 14.21 3.68 3.00
N GLU A 50 13.58 4.61 3.73
CA GLU A 50 14.12 5.16 4.98
C GLU A 50 13.87 4.23 6.18
N LYS A 51 12.65 3.72 6.33
CA LYS A 51 12.22 2.93 7.49
C LYS A 51 12.19 1.43 7.21
N LEU A 52 11.87 1.03 5.99
CA LEU A 52 11.76 -0.38 5.63
C LEU A 52 12.98 -0.84 4.84
N ASP A 53 13.12 -2.15 4.75
CA ASP A 53 14.20 -2.78 4.01
C ASP A 53 13.63 -3.23 2.66
N VAL A 54 13.87 -2.43 1.61
CA VAL A 54 13.39 -2.71 0.24
C VAL A 54 14.02 -3.95 -0.39
N LYS A 55 15.10 -4.49 0.21
CA LYS A 55 15.69 -5.77 -0.20
C LYS A 55 14.94 -6.98 0.39
N LYS A 56 14.03 -6.76 1.35
CA LYS A 56 13.25 -7.81 2.01
C LYS A 56 11.78 -7.75 1.59
N CYS A 57 11.17 -8.93 1.43
CA CYS A 57 9.75 -9.07 1.16
C CYS A 57 8.90 -8.55 2.33
N PHE A 58 7.68 -8.09 2.05
CA PHE A 58 6.70 -7.61 3.04
C PHE A 58 6.56 -8.54 4.26
N SER A 59 6.53 -9.86 4.07
CA SER A 59 6.42 -10.84 5.17
C SER A 59 7.65 -10.92 6.07
N LYS A 60 8.82 -10.42 5.64
CA LYS A 60 10.05 -10.35 6.44
C LYS A 60 10.23 -8.99 7.11
N GLN A 61 9.29 -8.06 6.92
CA GLN A 61 9.33 -6.75 7.55
C GLN A 61 8.68 -6.79 8.93
N LYS A 62 9.15 -5.93 9.83
CA LYS A 62 8.58 -5.80 11.16
C LYS A 62 7.18 -5.18 11.05
N PRO A 63 6.14 -5.81 11.63
CA PRO A 63 4.77 -5.30 11.56
C PRO A 63 4.65 -3.90 12.18
N GLU A 64 5.44 -3.61 13.21
CA GLU A 64 5.51 -2.31 13.87
C GLU A 64 5.95 -1.18 12.91
N ILE A 65 6.97 -1.45 12.09
CA ILE A 65 7.46 -0.46 11.11
C ILE A 65 6.42 -0.27 10.01
N VAL A 66 5.81 -1.35 9.52
CA VAL A 66 4.75 -1.30 8.52
C VAL A 66 3.58 -0.45 9.02
N GLN A 67 3.11 -0.68 10.26
CA GLN A 67 2.07 0.14 10.87
C GLN A 67 2.49 1.61 11.00
N ASN A 68 3.72 1.90 11.41
CA ASN A 68 4.20 3.27 11.51
C ASN A 68 4.19 3.98 10.14
N VAL A 69 4.67 3.31 9.09
CA VAL A 69 4.62 3.83 7.72
C VAL A 69 3.17 4.10 7.29
N ILE A 70 2.25 3.18 7.60
CA ILE A 70 0.81 3.35 7.29
C ILE A 70 0.26 4.62 7.96
N GLN A 71 0.52 4.79 9.26
CA GLN A 71 0.07 5.95 10.04
C GLN A 71 0.62 7.28 9.52
N ILE A 72 1.89 7.30 9.07
CA ILE A 72 2.51 8.50 8.50
C ILE A 72 1.87 8.86 7.14
N VAL A 73 1.70 7.86 6.27
CA VAL A 73 1.10 8.05 4.94
C VAL A 73 -0.35 8.52 5.05
N MET A 74 -1.12 7.89 5.95
CA MET A 74 -2.49 8.29 6.28
C MET A 74 -2.55 9.76 6.71
N ARG A 75 -1.60 10.21 7.54
CA ARG A 75 -1.54 11.60 8.04
C ARG A 75 -1.20 12.56 6.90
N LYS A 76 -0.24 12.20 6.05
CA LYS A 76 0.16 13.02 4.89
C LYS A 76 -0.96 13.20 3.88
N LEU A 77 -1.70 12.13 3.59
CA LEU A 77 -2.77 12.15 2.59
C LEU A 77 -4.11 12.62 3.17
N LYS A 78 -4.21 12.79 4.49
CA LYS A 78 -5.44 13.15 5.22
C LYS A 78 -6.63 12.23 4.91
N ILE A 79 -6.36 10.96 4.58
CA ILE A 79 -7.39 9.94 4.27
C ILE A 79 -7.78 9.09 5.49
N PHE A 80 -7.51 9.61 6.70
CA PHE A 80 -7.91 8.96 7.94
C PHE A 80 -9.41 8.69 7.92
N ASP A 81 -9.79 7.47 8.28
CA ASP A 81 -11.17 7.03 8.40
C ASP A 81 -11.97 6.85 7.10
N VAL A 82 -11.42 7.17 5.92
CA VAL A 82 -12.11 6.98 4.62
C VAL A 82 -12.15 5.51 4.20
N TYR A 83 -11.14 4.73 4.57
CA TYR A 83 -10.96 3.35 4.12
C TYR A 83 -10.98 2.36 5.30
N VAL A 84 -11.61 1.21 5.11
CA VAL A 84 -11.69 0.17 6.15
C VAL A 84 -10.29 -0.44 6.39
N SER A 85 -9.82 -0.44 7.64
CA SER A 85 -8.55 -1.08 8.02
C SER A 85 -7.33 -0.61 7.24
N ASP A 86 -7.34 0.65 6.75
CA ASP A 86 -6.16 1.26 6.13
C ASP A 86 -5.63 0.49 4.91
N TRP A 87 -6.53 -0.26 4.24
CA TRP A 87 -6.18 -1.13 3.13
C TRP A 87 -5.49 -0.45 1.94
N PRO A 88 -5.72 0.84 1.58
CA PRO A 88 -5.03 1.51 0.48
C PRO A 88 -3.53 1.48 0.66
N VAL A 89 -3.09 1.82 1.87
CA VAL A 89 -1.66 1.96 2.19
C VAL A 89 -1.04 0.59 2.33
N HIS A 90 -1.75 -0.35 2.93
CA HIS A 90 -1.33 -1.75 3.01
C HIS A 90 -1.08 -2.35 1.61
N GLU A 91 -2.02 -2.17 0.68
CA GLU A 91 -1.88 -2.68 -0.68
C GLU A 91 -0.81 -1.91 -1.45
N ALA A 92 -0.73 -0.58 -1.34
CA ALA A 92 0.30 0.24 -1.98
C ALA A 92 1.71 -0.20 -1.55
N LEU A 93 1.91 -0.36 -0.24
CA LEU A 93 3.18 -0.77 0.33
C LEU A 93 3.55 -2.19 -0.13
N LYS A 94 2.58 -3.11 -0.13
CA LYS A 94 2.78 -4.48 -0.60
C LYS A 94 3.12 -4.54 -2.09
N LEU A 95 2.47 -3.72 -2.92
CA LEU A 95 2.76 -3.55 -4.34
C LEU A 95 4.18 -3.03 -4.54
N ARG A 96 4.56 -1.97 -3.81
CA ARG A 96 5.88 -1.35 -3.91
C ARG A 96 6.99 -2.32 -3.50
N LEU A 97 6.79 -3.05 -2.41
CA LEU A 97 7.77 -4.02 -1.93
C LEU A 97 7.89 -5.23 -2.83
N LYS A 98 6.77 -5.70 -3.39
CA LYS A 98 6.81 -6.75 -4.41
C LYS A 98 7.66 -6.29 -5.59
N TYR A 99 7.37 -5.11 -6.15
CA TYR A 99 8.12 -4.57 -7.29
C TYR A 99 9.61 -4.38 -6.97
N THR A 100 9.95 -3.72 -5.86
CA THR A 100 11.35 -3.48 -5.46
C THR A 100 12.11 -4.76 -5.17
N SER A 101 11.49 -5.76 -4.53
CA SER A 101 12.12 -7.07 -4.31
C SER A 101 12.37 -7.83 -5.60
N GLU A 102 11.44 -7.76 -6.58
CA GLU A 102 11.63 -8.35 -7.91
C GLU A 102 12.77 -7.65 -8.67
N ILE A 103 12.87 -6.32 -8.59
CA ILE A 103 13.96 -5.55 -9.19
C ILE A 103 15.29 -5.88 -8.52
N ALA A 104 15.36 -5.92 -7.19
CA ALA A 104 16.57 -6.26 -6.45
C ALA A 104 17.08 -7.66 -6.81
N ARG A 105 16.16 -8.63 -6.96
CA ARG A 105 16.48 -9.98 -7.43
C ARG A 105 16.98 -9.99 -8.88
N LYS A 106 16.47 -9.12 -9.75
CA LYS A 106 16.96 -8.98 -11.14
C LYS A 106 18.35 -8.33 -11.20
N GLN A 107 18.65 -7.36 -10.34
CA GLN A 107 19.96 -6.70 -10.29
C GLN A 107 21.06 -7.56 -9.67
N ALA A 108 20.70 -8.56 -8.86
CA ALA A 108 21.64 -9.51 -8.27
C ALA A 108 22.02 -10.69 -9.19
N LYS A 109 21.69 -10.62 -10.49
CA LYS A 109 21.99 -11.62 -11.50
C LYS A 109 22.91 -11.03 -12.56
#